data_AF-A0A7C3FP09-F1
#
_entry.id   AF-A0A7C3FP09-F1
#
_cell.length_a   1.000
_cell.length_b   1.000
_cell.length_c   1.000
_cell.angle_alpha   90.00
_cell.angle_beta   90.00
_cell.angle_gamma   90.00
#
_symmetry.space_group_name_H-M   'P 1'
#
loop_
_entity.id
_entity.type
_entity.pdbx_description
1 polymer ?
#
loop_
_entity_poly.entity_id
_entity_poly.type
_entity_poly.pdbx_seq_one_letter_code
_entity_poly.pdbx_strand_id
1 'polypeptide(L)' 'TLEPMPAYERRIIHLALADHPDVITESTGEGDTRKVVILPDKDR' A
#
# COMPACT_ATOMS: atom_id res chain seq x y z
N THR A 1 6.23 -7.26 -4.57
CA THR A 1 4.85 -6.80 -4.33
C THR A 1 4.28 -7.66 -3.21
N LEU A 2 3.33 -7.14 -2.42
CA LEU A 2 2.74 -7.89 -1.30
C LEU A 2 1.69 -8.87 -1.81
N GLU A 3 1.33 -9.86 -0.99
CA GLU A 3 0.23 -10.78 -1.27
C GLU A 3 -1.15 -10.10 -1.08
N PRO A 4 -2.23 -10.61 -1.70
CA PRO A 4 -3.59 -10.15 -1.40
C PRO A 4 -3.92 -10.29 0.08
N MET A 5 -4.63 -9.30 0.63
CA MET A 5 -4.90 -9.24 2.07
C MET A 5 -6.21 -8.52 2.36
N PRO A 6 -6.87 -8.78 3.51
CA PRO A 6 -8.07 -8.08 3.93
C PRO A 6 -7.89 -6.56 4.07
N ALA A 7 -9.01 -5.83 4.06
CA ALA A 7 -8.99 -4.36 4.11
C ALA A 7 -8.30 -3.79 5.35
N TYR A 8 -8.40 -4.47 6.51
CA TYR A 8 -7.79 -4.00 7.75
C TYR A 8 -6.25 -4.08 7.69
N GLU A 9 -5.70 -5.14 7.08
CA GLU A 9 -4.24 -5.30 6.91
C GLU A 9 -3.69 -4.26 5.96
N ARG A 10 -4.37 -4.01 4.83
CA ARG A 10 -3.98 -2.94 3.90
C ARG A 10 -3.95 -1.58 4.60
N ARG A 11 -4.94 -1.29 5.44
CA ARG A 11 -5.01 -0.03 6.21
C ARG A 11 -3.81 0.10 7.15
N ILE A 12 -3.38 -0.97 7.81
CA ILE A 12 -2.20 -0.93 8.69
C ILE A 12 -0.96 -0.51 7.89
N ILE A 13 -0.75 -1.09 6.70
CA ILE A 13 0.39 -0.76 5.83
C ILE A 13 0.31 0.71 5.38
N HIS A 14 -0.85 1.16 4.92
CA HIS A 14 -1.06 2.55 4.50
C HIS A 14 -0.76 3.54 5.64
N LEU A 15 -1.22 3.26 6.86
CA LEU A 15 -0.96 4.14 8.01
C LEU A 15 0.50 4.10 8.46
N ALA A 16 1.13 2.93 8.45
CA ALA A 16 2.52 2.78 8.86
C ALA A 16 3.51 3.52 7.93
N LEU A 17 3.15 3.67 6.65
CA LEU A 17 3.98 4.33 5.63
C LEU A 17 3.48 5.72 5.24
N ALA A 18 2.42 6.24 5.89
CA ALA A 18 1.78 7.50 5.50
C ALA A 18 2.73 8.72 5.54
N ASP A 19 3.64 8.75 6.52
CA ASP A 19 4.59 9.85 6.71
C ASP A 19 5.99 9.53 6.18
N HIS A 20 6.17 8.42 5.45
CA HIS A 20 7.48 8.03 4.94
C HIS A 20 7.90 8.95 3.78
N PRO A 21 9.04 9.64 3.86
CA PRO A 21 9.38 10.72 2.92
C PRO A 21 9.64 10.27 1.49
N ASP A 22 10.05 9.02 1.29
CA ASP A 22 10.55 8.53 -0.01
C ASP A 22 9.61 7.53 -0.72
N VAL A 23 8.47 7.19 -0.11
CA VAL A 23 7.57 6.18 -0.68
C VAL A 23 6.10 6.54 -0.48
N ILE A 24 5.28 6.07 -1.42
CA ILE A 24 3.82 6.10 -1.33
C ILE A 24 3.26 4.67 -1.40
N THR A 25 2.01 4.52 -0.99
CA THR A 25 1.32 3.23 -0.98
C THR A 25 -0.01 3.30 -1.72
N GLU A 26 -0.29 2.28 -2.53
CA GLU A 26 -1.54 2.17 -3.29
C GLU A 26 -2.15 0.77 -3.16
N SER A 27 -3.49 0.68 -3.04
CA SER A 27 -4.21 -0.59 -3.09
C SER A 27 -4.65 -0.93 -4.51
N THR A 28 -4.09 -1.99 -5.10
CA THR A 28 -4.39 -2.45 -6.47
C THR A 28 -5.09 -3.81 -6.49
N GLY A 29 -5.80 -4.11 -7.58
CA GLY A 29 -6.62 -5.33 -7.72
C GLY A 29 -8.00 -5.21 -7.09
N GLU A 30 -8.83 -6.25 -7.27
CA GLU A 30 -10.24 -6.28 -6.85
C GLU A 30 -10.57 -7.55 -6.08
N GLY A 31 -11.60 -7.46 -5.22
CA GLY A 31 -12.05 -8.58 -4.39
C GLY A 31 -10.88 -9.22 -3.62
N ASP A 32 -10.78 -10.55 -3.75
CA ASP A 32 -9.79 -11.38 -3.06
C ASP A 32 -8.36 -11.23 -3.60
N THR A 33 -8.18 -10.56 -4.75
CA THR A 33 -6.86 -10.29 -5.33
C THR A 33 -6.28 -8.95 -4.90
N ARG A 34 -7.05 -8.16 -4.13
CA ARG A 34 -6.69 -6.79 -3.77
C ARG A 34 -5.53 -6.77 -2.76
N LYS A 35 -4.50 -5.99 -3.06
CA LYS A 35 -3.23 -5.93 -2.33
C LYS A 35 -2.66 -4.51 -2.29
N VAL A 36 -1.65 -4.28 -1.44
CA VAL A 36 -0.89 -3.03 -1.40
C VAL A 36 0.37 -3.13 -2.26
N VAL A 37 0.69 -2.05 -2.97
CA VAL A 37 1.95 -1.83 -3.66
C VAL A 37 2.61 -0.60 -3.05
N ILE A 38 3.93 -0.69 -2.84
CA ILE A 38 4.77 0.41 -2.34
C ILE A 38 5.57 0.91 -3.53
N LEU A 39 5.54 2.21 -3.76
CA LEU A 39 6.17 2.87 -4.91
C LEU A 39 7.09 3.99 -4.39
N PRO A 40 8.21 4.29 -5.08
CA PRO A 40 8.98 5.50 -4.79
C PRO A 40 8.11 6.74 -4.95
N ASP A 41 8.22 7.67 -4.02
CA ASP A 41 7.64 9.00 -4.17
C ASP A 41 8.50 9.80 -5.15
N LYS A 42 7.90 10.21 -6.28
CA LYS A 42 8.61 10.89 -7.37
C LYS A 42 8.48 12.42 -7.31
N ASP A 43 7.64 12.92 -6.41
CA ASP A 43 7.41 14.35 -6.24
C ASP A 43 8.40 14.97 -5.24
N ARG A 44 9.42 14.20 -4.85
CA ARG A 44 10.55 14.60 -4.00
C ARG A 44 11.88 14.57 -4.74
#